data_AF-A0A8J4SS94-F1
#
_entry.id   AF-A0A8J4SS94-F1
#
_cell.length_a   1.000
_cell.length_b   1.000
_cell.length_c   1.000
_cell.angle_alpha   90.00
_cell.angle_beta   90.00
_cell.angle_gamma   90.00
#
_symmetry.space_group_name_H-M   'P 1'
#
loop_
_entity.id
_entity.type
_entity.pdbx_description
1 polymer ?
#
loop_
_entity_poly.entity_id
_entity_poly.type
_entity_poly.pdbx_seq_one_letter_code
_entity_poly.pdbx_strand_id
1 'polypeptide(L)'
;HLLFLVRDWSFPYEYEYGSIGGNRLLDSRLKIQPNHHSEHETVRRHIRSCFSRVTCFLLPHPGSKVATSPQFDGRLSDIDRDFIRELSILVPTILSPSSLQLKKINGEKVTCRELVTYFKAYMEIYQGDSLPEPRSMLEATAEANNLNAIMISQELYTEAMNK
;
A
#
# COMPACT_ATOMS: atom_id res chain seq x y z
N HIS A 1 -0.35 2.21 5.31
CA HIS A 1 0.82 2.92 4.74
C HIS A 1 0.67 2.90 3.23
N LEU A 2 0.76 4.06 2.59
CA LEU A 2 0.83 4.21 1.14
C LEU A 2 2.26 4.61 0.76
N LEU A 3 2.85 3.89 -0.20
CA LEU A 3 4.15 4.21 -0.78
C LEU A 3 3.96 4.54 -2.27
N PHE A 4 4.27 5.78 -2.66
CA PHE A 4 4.45 6.13 -4.06
C PHE A 4 5.83 5.65 -4.51
N LEU A 5 5.87 4.57 -5.29
CA LEU A 5 7.10 4.09 -5.92
C LEU A 5 7.19 4.65 -7.34
N VAL A 6 8.00 5.67 -7.54
CA VAL A 6 8.21 6.27 -8.86
C VAL A 6 9.29 5.48 -9.57
N ARG A 7 8.92 4.82 -10.67
CA ARG A 7 9.85 4.05 -11.51
C ARG A 7 10.51 4.98 -12.52
N ASP A 8 11.69 4.58 -12.98
CA ASP A 8 12.43 5.23 -14.06
C ASP A 8 12.65 6.74 -13.84
N TRP A 9 12.88 7.11 -12.59
CA TRP A 9 13.13 8.49 -12.23
C TRP A 9 14.37 9.02 -12.96
N SER A 10 14.18 10.10 -13.72
CA SER A 10 15.17 10.60 -14.68
C SER A 10 15.82 11.92 -14.27
N PHE A 11 15.42 12.50 -13.13
CA PHE A 11 15.87 13.82 -12.68
C PHE A 11 16.54 13.76 -11.29
N PRO A 12 17.57 12.89 -11.08
CA PRO A 12 18.23 12.75 -9.78
C PRO A 12 18.95 14.02 -9.30
N TYR A 13 19.20 14.96 -10.23
CA TYR A 13 19.77 16.28 -9.93
C TYR A 13 18.76 17.26 -9.31
N GLU A 14 17.45 17.05 -9.51
CA GLU A 14 16.39 17.83 -8.83
C GLU A 14 16.00 17.17 -7.50
N TYR A 15 15.77 15.85 -7.55
CA TYR A 15 15.44 15.04 -6.39
C TYR A 15 16.22 13.73 -6.50
N GLU A 16 17.14 13.47 -5.58
CA GLU A 16 17.95 12.26 -5.59
C GLU A 16 17.11 10.99 -5.50
N TYR A 17 17.70 9.88 -5.94
CA TYR A 17 17.10 8.57 -5.77
C TYR A 17 16.83 8.23 -4.30
N GLY A 18 15.91 7.30 -4.09
CA GLY A 18 15.55 6.83 -2.77
C GLY A 18 14.41 7.60 -2.11
N SER A 19 14.29 7.42 -0.80
CA SER A 19 13.17 7.94 -0.01
C SER A 19 13.29 9.44 0.30
N ILE A 20 14.51 9.98 0.41
CA ILE A 20 14.74 11.38 0.78
C ILE A 20 14.25 12.30 -0.34
N GLY A 21 14.78 12.13 -1.55
CA GLY A 21 14.32 12.87 -2.74
C GLY A 21 12.85 12.58 -3.03
N GLY A 22 12.41 11.33 -2.86
CA GLY A 22 11.00 10.93 -3.03
C GLY A 22 10.04 11.69 -2.13
N ASN A 23 10.31 11.75 -0.83
CA ASN A 23 9.46 12.47 0.11
C ASN A 23 9.46 13.98 -0.16
N ARG A 24 10.60 14.58 -0.53
CA ARG A 24 10.64 15.99 -0.93
C ARG A 24 9.82 16.27 -2.19
N LEU A 25 9.90 15.38 -3.19
CA LEU A 25 9.06 15.47 -4.39
C LEU A 25 7.57 15.33 -4.01
N LEU A 26 7.24 14.35 -3.19
CA LEU A 26 5.86 14.09 -2.76
C LEU A 26 5.26 15.29 -2.02
N ASP A 27 6.00 15.88 -1.08
CA ASP A 27 5.55 17.05 -0.33
C ASP A 27 5.33 18.25 -1.26
N SER A 28 6.20 18.45 -2.24
CA SER A 28 6.03 19.46 -3.28
C SER A 28 4.75 19.21 -4.11
N ARG A 29 4.49 17.97 -4.52
CA ARG A 29 3.33 17.61 -5.36
C ARG A 29 1.99 17.63 -4.61
N LEU A 30 1.98 17.28 -3.33
CA LEU A 30 0.80 17.27 -2.48
C LEU A 30 0.51 18.62 -1.82
N LYS A 31 1.40 19.61 -1.95
CA LYS A 31 1.13 20.98 -1.47
C LYS A 31 -0.12 21.54 -2.15
N ILE A 32 -1.11 21.92 -1.35
CA ILE A 32 -2.31 22.60 -1.84
C ILE A 32 -1.94 24.06 -2.15
N GLN A 33 -2.29 24.52 -3.36
CA GLN A 33 -2.07 25.89 -3.81
C GLN A 33 -3.43 26.52 -4.16
N PRO A 34 -3.61 27.85 -3.96
CA PRO A 34 -4.92 28.50 -4.08
C PRO A 34 -5.57 28.45 -5.48
N ASN A 35 -4.80 28.11 -6.50
CA ASN A 35 -5.18 28.07 -7.91
C ASN A 35 -5.48 26.65 -8.43
N HIS A 36 -5.47 25.63 -7.56
CA HIS A 36 -5.85 24.28 -7.97
C HIS A 36 -7.37 24.15 -8.14
N HIS A 37 -7.81 23.34 -9.10
CA HIS A 37 -9.21 22.93 -9.20
C HIS A 37 -9.66 22.23 -7.91
N SER A 38 -10.92 22.42 -7.51
CA SER A 38 -11.48 21.91 -6.25
C SER A 38 -11.32 20.38 -6.09
N GLU A 39 -11.44 19.61 -7.17
CA GLU A 39 -11.24 18.16 -7.17
C GLU A 39 -9.78 17.79 -6.81
N HIS A 40 -8.82 18.53 -7.34
CA HIS A 40 -7.40 18.34 -7.10
C HIS A 40 -6.99 18.66 -5.66
N GLU A 41 -7.63 19.67 -5.04
CA GLU A 41 -7.42 19.95 -3.62
C GLU A 41 -8.02 18.87 -2.73
N THR A 42 -9.22 18.40 -3.08
CA THR A 42 -9.95 17.37 -2.35
C THR A 42 -9.15 16.08 -2.28
N VAL A 43 -8.61 15.61 -3.40
CA VAL A 43 -7.75 14.42 -3.44
C VAL A 43 -6.49 14.61 -2.58
N ARG A 44 -5.81 15.75 -2.67
CA ARG A 44 -4.59 16.04 -1.88
C ARG A 44 -4.86 16.06 -0.38
N ARG A 45 -6.00 16.60 0.05
CA ARG A 45 -6.45 16.60 1.45
C ARG A 45 -6.76 15.18 1.91
N HIS A 46 -7.51 14.41 1.12
CA HIS A 46 -7.98 13.08 1.50
C HIS A 46 -6.87 12.02 1.55
N ILE A 47 -5.85 12.08 0.68
CA ILE A 47 -4.74 11.11 0.72
C ILE A 47 -4.10 11.08 2.11
N ARG A 48 -3.89 12.25 2.74
CA ARG A 48 -3.29 12.33 4.07
C ARG A 48 -4.24 11.90 5.20
N SER A 49 -5.56 11.98 5.01
CA SER A 49 -6.53 11.49 6.00
C SER A 49 -6.80 9.98 5.88
N CYS A 50 -6.70 9.41 4.67
CA CYS A 50 -6.99 7.99 4.43
C CYS A 50 -5.85 7.06 4.86
N PHE A 51 -4.62 7.54 4.90
CA PHE A 51 -3.45 6.71 5.20
C PHE A 51 -2.65 7.26 6.38
N SER A 52 -2.39 6.41 7.37
CA SER A 52 -1.58 6.74 8.56
C SER A 52 -0.14 7.18 8.24
N ARG A 53 0.38 6.75 7.08
CA ARG A 53 1.70 7.13 6.57
C ARG A 53 1.62 7.16 5.05
N VAL A 54 2.12 8.24 4.46
CA VAL A 54 2.26 8.42 3.01
C VAL A 54 3.71 8.76 2.74
N THR A 55 4.41 7.93 1.97
CA THR A 55 5.82 8.13 1.63
C THR A 55 6.03 7.99 0.14
N CYS A 56 7.20 8.39 -0.35
CA CYS A 56 7.60 8.23 -1.74
C CYS A 56 9.04 7.74 -1.85
N PHE A 57 9.33 6.94 -2.86
CA PHE A 57 10.66 6.43 -3.19
C PHE A 57 10.90 6.57 -4.69
N LEU A 58 12.02 7.17 -5.09
CA LEU A 58 12.41 7.37 -6.48
C LEU A 58 13.38 6.28 -6.90
N LEU A 59 12.96 5.41 -7.80
CA LEU A 59 13.78 4.31 -8.30
C LEU A 59 14.36 4.68 -9.67
N PRO A 60 15.66 4.44 -9.91
CA PRO A 60 16.28 4.66 -11.22
C PRO A 60 15.63 3.81 -12.32
N HIS A 61 15.98 4.11 -13.57
CA HIS A 61 15.70 3.21 -14.69
C HIS A 61 16.56 1.92 -14.57
N PRO A 62 16.01 0.72 -14.81
CA PRO A 62 16.74 -0.55 -14.60
C PRO A 62 17.80 -0.88 -15.65
N GLY A 63 17.95 -0.02 -16.66
CA GLY A 63 18.84 -0.19 -17.81
C GLY A 63 18.12 -0.71 -19.05
N SER A 64 18.62 -0.35 -20.24
CA SER A 64 17.93 -0.65 -21.51
C SER A 64 17.71 -2.15 -21.74
N LYS A 65 18.66 -3.00 -21.32
CA LYS A 65 18.54 -4.46 -21.47
C LYS A 65 17.33 -5.01 -20.72
N VAL A 66 17.04 -4.49 -19.52
CA VAL A 66 15.84 -4.85 -18.76
C VAL A 66 14.58 -4.29 -19.41
N ALA A 67 14.62 -3.04 -19.88
CA ALA A 67 13.46 -2.35 -20.41
C ALA A 67 13.01 -2.84 -21.80
N THR A 68 13.93 -3.32 -22.64
CA THR A 68 13.65 -3.62 -24.05
C THR A 68 13.79 -5.08 -24.44
N SER A 69 14.43 -5.92 -23.62
CA SER A 69 14.66 -7.33 -23.97
C SER A 69 13.45 -8.21 -23.62
N PRO A 70 12.80 -8.84 -24.60
CA PRO A 70 11.76 -9.83 -24.32
C PRO A 70 12.32 -11.14 -23.73
N GLN A 71 13.64 -11.33 -23.74
CA GLN A 71 14.32 -12.51 -23.17
C GLN A 71 15.07 -12.20 -21.87
N PHE A 72 14.79 -11.06 -21.22
CA PHE A 72 15.38 -10.78 -19.91
C PHE A 72 14.97 -11.83 -18.88
N ASP A 73 15.95 -12.44 -18.23
CA ASP A 73 15.79 -13.59 -17.33
C ASP A 73 16.09 -13.26 -15.86
N GLY A 74 16.24 -11.97 -15.52
CA GLY A 74 16.45 -11.52 -14.14
C GLY A 74 17.91 -11.49 -13.68
N ARG A 75 18.90 -11.79 -14.54
CA ARG A 75 20.32 -11.78 -14.15
C ARG A 75 20.80 -10.40 -13.71
N LEU A 76 21.43 -10.33 -12.53
CA LEU A 76 21.96 -9.07 -11.97
C LEU A 76 23.01 -8.38 -12.86
N SER A 77 23.78 -9.14 -13.64
CA SER A 77 24.78 -8.59 -14.56
C SER A 77 24.17 -7.70 -15.65
N ASP A 78 22.87 -7.85 -15.91
CA ASP A 78 22.14 -7.18 -16.98
C ASP A 78 21.32 -5.99 -16.49
N ILE A 79 21.33 -5.73 -15.18
CA ILE A 79 20.58 -4.66 -14.52
C ILE A 79 21.54 -3.52 -14.18
N ASP A 80 21.07 -2.28 -14.35
CA ASP A 80 21.84 -1.10 -13.99
C ASP A 80 22.24 -1.10 -12.50
N ARG A 81 23.48 -0.69 -12.20
CA ARG A 81 24.03 -0.74 -10.85
C ARG A 81 23.33 0.23 -9.90
N ASP A 82 22.92 1.40 -10.37
CA ASP A 82 22.20 2.36 -9.54
C ASP A 82 20.82 1.80 -9.18
N PHE A 83 20.16 1.12 -10.11
CA PHE A 83 18.90 0.41 -9.82
C PHE A 83 19.09 -0.66 -8.75
N ILE A 84 20.12 -1.52 -8.87
CA ILE A 84 20.41 -2.56 -7.88
C ILE A 84 20.68 -1.92 -6.51
N ARG A 85 21.48 -0.85 -6.46
CA ARG A 85 21.80 -0.14 -5.21
C ARG A 85 20.53 0.36 -4.53
N GLU A 86 19.67 1.09 -5.24
CA GLU A 86 18.45 1.63 -4.67
C GLU A 86 17.44 0.54 -4.32
N LEU A 87 17.37 -0.55 -5.09
CA LEU A 87 16.55 -1.71 -4.77
C LEU A 87 17.00 -2.39 -3.47
N SER A 88 18.31 -2.48 -3.24
CA SER A 88 18.89 -3.03 -2.00
C SER A 88 18.55 -2.21 -0.75
N ILE A 89 18.16 -0.94 -0.92
CA ILE A 89 17.67 -0.06 0.15
C ILE A 89 16.15 -0.15 0.26
N LEU A 90 15.43 -0.14 -0.86
CA LEU A 90 13.97 -0.17 -0.92
C LEU A 90 13.39 -1.42 -0.27
N VAL A 91 13.92 -2.60 -0.62
CA VAL A 91 13.34 -3.87 -0.19
C VAL A 91 13.37 -4.02 1.35
N PRO A 92 14.50 -3.81 2.05
CA PRO A 92 14.52 -3.79 3.51
C PRO A 92 13.65 -2.69 4.13
N THR A 93 13.55 -1.52 3.49
CA THR A 93 12.70 -0.43 3.98
C THR A 93 11.23 -0.85 4.07
N ILE A 94 10.78 -1.76 3.19
CA ILE A 94 9.40 -2.29 3.18
C ILE A 94 9.27 -3.57 4.02
N LEU A 95 10.22 -4.50 3.88
CA LEU A 95 10.06 -5.90 4.33
C LEU A 95 10.91 -6.27 5.55
N SER A 96 11.77 -5.39 6.07
CA SER A 96 12.52 -5.70 7.28
C SER A 96 11.57 -5.90 8.48
N PRO A 97 11.93 -6.76 9.44
CA PRO A 97 11.06 -7.06 10.59
C PRO A 97 10.59 -5.81 11.35
N SER A 98 11.44 -4.78 11.44
CA SER A 98 11.12 -3.50 12.07
C SER A 98 10.19 -2.61 11.23
N SER A 99 10.14 -2.81 9.91
CA SER A 99 9.25 -2.09 8.99
C SER A 99 7.88 -2.75 8.84
N LEU A 100 7.76 -4.06 9.09
CA LEU A 100 6.51 -4.80 8.91
C LEU A 100 5.38 -4.20 9.75
N GLN A 101 4.31 -3.80 9.07
CA GLN A 101 3.12 -3.26 9.69
C GLN A 101 2.03 -4.32 9.73
N LEU A 102 1.56 -4.66 10.93
CA LEU A 102 0.39 -5.52 11.08
C LEU A 102 -0.84 -4.85 10.47
N LYS A 103 -1.62 -5.61 9.70
CA LYS A 103 -2.89 -5.13 9.17
C LYS A 103 -3.80 -4.78 10.34
N LYS A 104 -4.39 -3.58 10.26
CA LYS A 104 -5.40 -3.12 11.19
C LYS A 104 -6.68 -2.75 10.47
N ILE A 105 -7.82 -3.07 11.10
CA ILE A 105 -9.15 -2.62 10.71
C ILE A 105 -9.83 -2.11 11.98
N ASN A 106 -10.40 -0.91 11.91
CA ASN A 106 -10.97 -0.21 13.07
C ASN A 106 -10.01 -0.11 14.28
N GLY A 107 -8.70 0.06 14.02
CA GLY A 107 -7.67 0.15 15.06
C GLY A 107 -7.14 -1.19 15.57
N GLU A 108 -7.89 -2.28 15.40
CA GLU A 108 -7.56 -3.62 15.88
C GLU A 108 -6.69 -4.40 14.90
N LYS A 109 -5.80 -5.25 15.43
CA LYS A 109 -4.94 -6.13 14.63
C LYS A 109 -5.78 -7.26 14.04
N VAL A 110 -5.54 -7.57 12.76
CA VAL A 110 -6.27 -8.62 12.04
C VAL A 110 -5.36 -9.83 11.83
N THR A 111 -5.85 -11.00 12.21
CA THR A 111 -5.18 -12.29 11.96
C THR A 111 -5.40 -12.77 10.52
N CYS A 112 -4.62 -13.75 10.07
CA CYS A 112 -4.77 -14.32 8.73
C CYS A 112 -6.17 -14.92 8.50
N ARG A 113 -6.78 -15.53 9.53
CA ARG A 113 -8.12 -16.12 9.44
C ARG A 113 -9.18 -15.03 9.25
N GLU A 114 -9.15 -13.99 10.09
CA GLU A 114 -10.07 -12.86 10.02
C GLU A 114 -9.95 -12.10 8.70
N LEU A 115 -8.73 -11.97 8.16
CA LEU A 115 -8.48 -11.31 6.88
C LEU A 115 -9.23 -11.99 5.72
N VAL A 116 -9.38 -13.32 5.74
CA VAL A 116 -10.16 -14.04 4.74
C VAL A 116 -11.64 -13.68 4.81
N THR A 117 -12.20 -13.47 6.00
CA THR A 117 -13.59 -13.02 6.19
C THR A 117 -13.80 -11.65 5.54
N TYR A 118 -12.87 -10.71 5.77
CA TYR A 118 -12.92 -9.39 5.13
C TYR A 118 -12.83 -9.47 3.60
N PHE A 119 -11.97 -10.36 3.05
CA PHE A 119 -11.89 -10.57 1.62
C PHE A 119 -13.24 -10.99 1.01
N LYS A 120 -13.91 -11.97 1.63
CA LYS A 120 -15.22 -12.46 1.15
C LYS A 120 -16.27 -11.36 1.16
N ALA A 121 -16.40 -10.65 2.29
CA ALA A 121 -17.38 -9.57 2.43
C ALA A 121 -17.15 -8.43 1.42
N TYR A 122 -15.88 -8.04 1.18
CA TYR A 122 -15.58 -7.04 0.16
C TYR A 122 -15.87 -7.55 -1.25
N MET A 123 -15.52 -8.80 -1.57
CA MET A 123 -15.80 -9.37 -2.88
C MET A 123 -17.31 -9.37 -3.18
N GLU A 124 -18.16 -9.67 -2.21
CA GLU A 124 -19.63 -9.64 -2.38
C GLU A 124 -20.14 -8.24 -2.73
N ILE A 125 -19.61 -7.19 -2.09
CA ILE A 125 -20.01 -5.82 -2.42
C ILE A 125 -19.55 -5.40 -3.82
N TYR A 126 -18.35 -5.84 -4.23
CA TYR A 126 -17.77 -5.49 -5.54
C TYR A 126 -18.25 -6.39 -6.69
N GLN A 127 -19.20 -7.31 -6.45
CA GLN A 127 -19.76 -8.16 -7.51
C GLN A 127 -20.70 -7.42 -8.48
N GLY A 128 -21.20 -6.25 -8.09
CA GLY A 128 -22.06 -5.44 -8.96
C GLY A 128 -21.31 -4.75 -10.11
N ASP A 129 -22.06 -4.28 -11.11
CA ASP A 129 -21.52 -3.59 -12.28
C ASP A 129 -21.08 -2.12 -12.01
N SER A 130 -21.30 -1.63 -10.79
CA SER A 130 -20.96 -0.28 -10.36
C SER A 130 -20.07 -0.27 -9.13
N LEU A 131 -19.33 0.83 -8.95
CA LEU A 131 -18.59 1.05 -7.71
C LEU A 131 -19.59 1.12 -6.54
N PRO A 132 -19.36 0.39 -5.46
CA PRO A 132 -20.23 0.41 -4.31
C PRO A 132 -20.17 1.77 -3.62
N GLU A 133 -21.30 2.17 -3.02
CA GLU A 133 -21.33 3.39 -2.24
C GLU A 133 -20.40 3.27 -1.02
N PRO A 134 -19.73 4.37 -0.60
CA PRO A 134 -18.89 4.37 0.60
C PRO A 134 -19.59 3.85 1.85
N ARG A 135 -20.90 4.06 1.95
CA ARG A 135 -21.74 3.52 3.02
C ARG A 135 -21.74 1.99 3.02
N SER A 136 -21.98 1.36 1.87
CA SER A 136 -21.97 -0.11 1.74
C SER A 136 -20.63 -0.71 2.11
N MET A 137 -19.51 -0.05 1.76
CA MET A 137 -18.17 -0.50 2.16
C MET A 137 -17.96 -0.44 3.68
N LEU A 138 -18.47 0.60 4.36
CA LEU A 138 -18.42 0.70 5.82
C LEU A 138 -19.29 -0.37 6.49
N GLU A 139 -20.49 -0.60 5.97
CA GLU A 139 -21.43 -1.60 6.51
C GLU A 139 -20.83 -3.01 6.46
N ALA A 140 -20.26 -3.46 5.33
CA ALA A 140 -19.62 -4.78 5.30
C ALA A 140 -18.34 -4.86 6.12
N THR A 141 -17.61 -3.74 6.29
CA THR A 141 -16.47 -3.74 7.22
C THR A 141 -16.94 -4.02 8.64
N ALA A 142 -18.06 -3.42 9.06
CA ALA A 142 -18.65 -3.66 10.37
C ALA A 142 -19.21 -5.08 10.49
N GLU A 143 -19.89 -5.58 9.47
CA GLU A 143 -20.43 -6.95 9.44
C GLU A 143 -19.33 -8.00 9.54
N ALA A 144 -18.28 -7.90 8.71
CA ALA A 144 -17.14 -8.82 8.76
C ALA A 144 -16.42 -8.76 10.11
N ASN A 145 -16.32 -7.59 10.72
CA ASN A 145 -15.73 -7.44 12.05
C ASN A 145 -16.56 -8.19 13.12
N ASN A 146 -17.88 -8.02 13.10
CA ASN A 146 -18.78 -8.69 14.05
C ASN A 146 -18.81 -10.21 13.83
N LEU A 147 -18.82 -10.68 12.57
CA LEU A 147 -18.75 -12.11 12.24
C LEU A 147 -17.48 -12.76 12.78
N ASN A 148 -16.33 -12.10 12.64
CA ASN A 148 -15.08 -12.58 13.23
C ASN A 148 -15.16 -12.70 14.75
N ALA A 149 -15.74 -11.70 15.44
CA ALA A 149 -15.92 -11.75 16.89
C ALA A 149 -16.84 -12.89 17.34
N ILE A 150 -17.91 -13.19 16.60
CA ILE A 150 -18.80 -14.32 16.85
C ILE A 150 -18.04 -15.65 16.71
N MET A 151 -17.29 -15.82 15.61
CA MET A 151 -16.51 -17.04 15.37
C MET A 151 -15.50 -17.30 16.49
N ILE A 152 -14.74 -16.27 16.89
CA ILE A 152 -13.76 -16.39 17.98
C ILE A 152 -14.45 -16.78 19.29
N SER A 153 -15.59 -16.16 19.61
CA SER A 153 -16.33 -16.47 20.84
C SER A 153 -16.86 -17.91 20.86
N GLN A 154 -17.34 -18.40 19.71
CA GLN A 154 -17.81 -19.78 19.57
C GLN A 154 -16.67 -20.80 19.69
N GLU A 155 -15.53 -20.52 19.07
CA GLU A 155 -14.33 -21.37 19.18
C GLU A 155 -13.85 -21.45 20.64
N LEU A 156 -13.72 -20.31 21.33
CA LEU A 156 -13.32 -20.27 22.74
C LEU A 156 -14.28 -21.06 23.64
N TYR A 157 -15.59 -20.92 23.44
CA TYR A 157 -16.59 -21.70 24.17
C TYR A 157 -16.44 -23.20 23.92
N THR A 158 -16.31 -23.59 22.65
CA THR A 158 -16.19 -25.00 22.24
C THR A 158 -14.92 -25.64 22.80
N GLU A 159 -13.78 -24.93 22.76
CA GLU A 159 -12.53 -25.40 23.35
C GLU A 159 -12.60 -25.53 24.87
N ALA A 160 -13.30 -24.61 25.56
CA ALA A 160 -13.46 -24.66 27.00
C ALA A 160 -14.38 -25.81 27.46
N MET A 161 -15.44 -26.09 26.69
CA MET A 161 -16.41 -27.14 27.02
C MET A 161 -15.95 -28.55 26.64
N ASN A 162 -14.99 -28.67 25.72
CA ASN A 162 -14.40 -29.95 25.30
C ASN A 162 -13.13 -30.32 26.09
N LYS A 163 -12.74 -29.51 27.09
CA LYS A 163 -11.71 -29.83 28.09
C LYS A 163 -12.36 -30.40 29.34
#